data_AF-A0A381XLS0-F1
#
_entry.id   AF-A0A381XLS0-F1
#
_cell.length_a   1.000
_cell.length_b   1.000
_cell.length_c   1.000
_cell.angle_alpha   90.00
_cell.angle_beta   90.00
_cell.angle_gamma   90.00
#
_symmetry.space_group_name_H-M   'P 1'
#
loop_
_entity.id
_entity.type
_entity.pdbx_description
1 polymer ?
#
loop_
_entity_poly.entity_id
_entity_poly.type
_entity_poly.pdbx_seq_one_letter_code
_entity_poly.pdbx_strand_id
1 'polypeptide(L)'
;VEAAKLMEKAMATLKESRMEQGVFIDIENDPNETGLVGSPFSLVTTDEGDLDAKLTTLDPNFAAAMVELMSRINLQENDTVALLMTGSMPGANLAVLTACKALNIHPVAITSVGASQWGANQVDFTWLDMESILFENQLIPARSIAASIGGRNDMGRLLSPAGRKIIKDNIAVHGLPLIRKGKLAENIQERMELLASIHPISDYEAFINVGGGVASLGTSFNLKLLPPGVVNRTNVTDISRPGGIEGVLPKFAKANVPVLHILNIKPLTEQFNMPFAPIPIPEIGVGNLYAQERYNLWVAAICLFMVGGSVFTVGYQSKKKIKEHLMQHEPDSLL
;
A
#
# COMPACT_ATOMS: atom_id res chain seq x y z
N VAL A 1 10.97 3.58 -9.88
CA VAL A 1 11.59 4.84 -9.39
C VAL A 1 10.70 6.05 -9.69
N GLU A 2 10.20 6.22 -10.92
CA GLU A 2 9.35 7.36 -11.29
C GLU A 2 8.11 7.53 -10.39
N ALA A 3 7.35 6.46 -10.13
CA ALA A 3 6.20 6.50 -9.23
C ALA A 3 6.55 7.00 -7.82
N ALA A 4 7.70 6.58 -7.27
CA ALA A 4 8.17 7.04 -5.96
C ALA A 4 8.51 8.54 -5.97
N LYS A 5 9.16 9.04 -7.02
CA LYS A 5 9.44 10.48 -7.17
C LYS A 5 8.16 11.30 -7.32
N LEU A 6 7.16 10.78 -8.04
CA LEU A 6 5.85 11.41 -8.15
C LEU A 6 5.14 11.46 -6.79
N MET A 7 5.20 10.38 -6.02
CA MET A 7 4.64 10.31 -4.67
C MET A 7 5.33 11.28 -3.71
N GLU A 8 6.67 11.35 -3.72
CA GLU A 8 7.43 12.31 -2.93
C GLU A 8 6.99 13.76 -3.23
N LYS A 9 6.90 14.11 -4.52
CA LYS A 9 6.41 15.43 -4.96
C LYS A 9 4.97 15.69 -4.53
N ALA A 10 4.10 14.68 -4.64
CA ALA A 10 2.70 14.73 -4.21
C ALA A 10 2.58 14.99 -2.70
N MET A 11 3.38 14.29 -1.90
CA MET A 11 3.41 14.50 -0.45
C MET A 11 3.90 15.90 -0.09
N ALA A 12 4.97 16.38 -0.71
CA ALA A 12 5.48 17.73 -0.50
C ALA A 12 4.44 18.80 -0.86
N THR A 13 3.75 18.64 -1.99
CA THR A 13 2.69 19.58 -2.43
C THR A 13 1.54 19.65 -1.42
N LEU A 14 1.11 18.51 -0.88
CA LEU A 14 0.07 18.49 0.15
C LEU A 14 0.56 19.09 1.47
N LYS A 15 1.80 18.79 1.89
CA LYS A 15 2.42 19.38 3.08
C LYS A 15 2.45 20.91 2.98
N GLU A 16 2.92 21.44 1.87
CA GLU A 16 2.98 22.89 1.61
C GLU A 16 1.59 23.52 1.70
N SER A 17 0.58 22.92 1.04
CA SER A 17 -0.80 23.41 1.11
C SER A 17 -1.36 23.47 2.54
N ARG A 18 -0.99 22.50 3.40
CA ARG A 18 -1.36 22.53 4.82
C ARG A 18 -0.61 23.59 5.62
N MET A 19 0.68 23.77 5.33
CA MET A 19 1.51 24.76 6.02
C MET A 19 1.06 26.19 5.72
N GLU A 20 0.60 26.48 4.51
CA GLU A 20 -0.02 27.77 4.15
C GLU A 20 -1.26 28.09 5.00
N GLN A 21 -1.96 27.06 5.48
CA GLN A 21 -3.11 27.20 6.37
C GLN A 21 -2.71 27.31 7.86
N GLY A 22 -1.42 27.34 8.17
CA GLY A 22 -0.90 27.51 9.53
C GLY A 22 -1.06 26.28 10.42
N VAL A 23 -1.18 25.09 9.83
CA VAL A 23 -1.37 23.85 10.60
C VAL A 23 -0.05 23.32 11.15
N PHE A 24 -0.04 22.98 12.43
CA PHE A 24 1.09 22.36 13.10
C PHE A 24 1.15 20.86 12.83
N ILE A 25 2.37 20.34 12.62
CA ILE A 25 2.63 18.90 12.47
C ILE A 25 2.89 18.30 13.85
N ASP A 26 2.17 17.24 14.17
CA ASP A 26 2.37 16.45 15.38
C ASP A 26 3.60 15.55 15.21
N ILE A 27 4.77 16.05 15.59
CA ILE A 27 6.06 15.35 15.41
C ILE A 27 6.14 14.00 16.13
N GLU A 28 5.32 13.79 17.18
CA GLU A 28 5.32 12.53 17.94
C GLU A 28 4.61 11.44 17.14
N ASN A 29 3.51 11.78 16.47
CA ASN A 29 2.72 10.84 15.67
C ASN A 29 3.06 10.90 14.16
N ASP A 30 3.78 11.92 13.71
CA ASP A 30 4.29 12.11 12.33
C ASP A 30 5.78 12.45 12.36
N PRO A 31 6.65 11.52 12.79
CA PRO A 31 8.08 11.76 13.02
C PRO A 31 8.89 12.04 11.75
N ASN A 32 8.35 11.73 10.57
CA ASN A 32 8.93 12.11 9.28
C ASN A 32 8.41 13.47 8.77
N GLU A 33 7.62 14.16 9.61
CA GLU A 33 7.03 15.47 9.34
C GLU A 33 6.28 15.53 8.01
N THR A 34 5.54 14.49 7.66
CA THR A 34 4.87 14.41 6.36
C THR A 34 3.73 15.43 6.24
N GLY A 35 3.12 15.81 7.37
CA GLY A 35 1.91 16.61 7.41
C GLY A 35 0.69 15.85 6.90
N LEU A 36 0.73 14.53 6.74
CA LEU A 36 -0.35 13.72 6.15
C LEU A 36 -0.97 12.72 7.12
N VAL A 37 -0.41 12.61 8.32
CA VAL A 37 -1.01 11.84 9.41
C VAL A 37 -2.17 12.62 10.01
N GLY A 38 -3.33 11.97 10.13
CA GLY A 38 -4.52 12.53 10.77
C GLY A 38 -4.46 12.51 12.29
N SER A 39 -5.59 12.82 12.91
CA SER A 39 -5.73 12.85 14.37
C SER A 39 -6.20 11.50 14.94
N PRO A 40 -6.03 11.23 16.24
CA PRO A 40 -6.64 10.07 16.90
C PRO A 40 -8.17 10.12 16.92
N PHE A 41 -8.75 11.32 16.77
CA PHE A 41 -10.20 11.51 16.66
C PHE A 41 -10.55 12.84 15.98
N SER A 42 -11.64 12.82 15.21
CA SER A 42 -12.39 13.96 14.72
C SER A 42 -13.85 13.57 14.51
N LEU A 43 -14.69 14.54 14.09
CA LEU A 43 -16.10 14.27 13.76
C LEU A 43 -16.29 13.33 12.56
N VAL A 44 -15.25 13.09 11.76
CA VAL A 44 -15.29 12.21 10.58
C VAL A 44 -14.50 10.90 10.76
N THR A 45 -14.01 10.64 11.98
CA THR A 45 -13.35 9.38 12.33
C THR A 45 -14.37 8.24 12.39
N THR A 46 -14.20 7.20 11.57
CA THR A 46 -15.17 6.10 11.45
C THR A 46 -14.84 4.87 12.29
N ASP A 47 -13.55 4.54 12.43
CA ASP A 47 -13.07 3.32 13.06
C ASP A 47 -11.66 3.53 13.63
N GLU A 48 -11.18 2.56 14.42
CA GLU A 48 -9.80 2.48 14.90
C GLU A 48 -8.80 2.31 13.74
N GLY A 49 -7.58 2.79 13.92
CA GLY A 49 -6.53 2.75 12.91
C GLY A 49 -5.17 2.40 13.50
N ASP A 50 -4.35 1.73 12.71
CA ASP A 50 -2.95 1.44 12.99
C ASP A 50 -2.08 2.59 12.46
N LEU A 51 -1.42 3.32 13.37
CA LEU A 51 -0.55 4.46 13.03
C LEU A 51 0.67 4.00 12.22
N ASP A 52 1.30 2.89 12.61
CA ASP A 52 2.50 2.37 11.92
C ASP A 52 2.17 2.00 10.48
N ALA A 53 0.98 1.44 10.24
CA ALA A 53 0.50 1.19 8.89
C ALA A 53 0.33 2.49 8.08
N LYS A 54 -0.11 3.60 8.69
CA LYS A 54 -0.23 4.90 7.99
C LYS A 54 1.14 5.45 7.64
N LEU A 55 2.06 5.47 8.60
CA LEU A 55 3.44 5.91 8.43
C LEU A 55 4.15 5.11 7.34
N THR A 56 3.94 3.79 7.31
CA THR A 56 4.50 2.91 6.27
C THR A 56 4.03 3.30 4.88
N THR A 57 2.75 3.62 4.72
CA THR A 57 2.21 4.05 3.41
C THR A 57 2.59 5.47 3.02
N LEU A 58 3.27 6.21 3.89
CA LEU A 58 3.85 7.53 3.63
C LEU A 58 5.35 7.44 3.30
N ASP A 59 5.88 6.25 3.04
CA ASP A 59 7.17 6.07 2.35
C ASP A 59 6.92 6.16 0.82
N PRO A 60 7.56 7.10 0.09
CA PRO A 60 7.43 7.18 -1.38
C PRO A 60 7.77 5.87 -2.11
N ASN A 61 8.63 5.01 -1.55
CA ASN A 61 8.91 3.69 -2.12
C ASN A 61 7.68 2.77 -2.14
N PHE A 62 6.64 3.07 -1.35
CA PHE A 62 5.37 2.34 -1.41
C PHE A 62 4.70 2.49 -2.78
N ALA A 63 4.87 3.61 -3.48
CA ALA A 63 4.42 3.75 -4.88
C ALA A 63 5.19 2.83 -5.84
N ALA A 64 6.48 2.62 -5.61
CA ALA A 64 7.25 1.65 -6.39
C ALA A 64 6.79 0.20 -6.13
N ALA A 65 6.38 -0.12 -4.89
CA ALA A 65 5.75 -1.42 -4.59
C ALA A 65 4.40 -1.58 -5.31
N MET A 66 3.64 -0.50 -5.48
CA MET A 66 2.41 -0.54 -6.28
C MET A 66 2.70 -0.82 -7.76
N VAL A 67 3.75 -0.21 -8.33
CA VAL A 67 4.21 -0.51 -9.69
C VAL A 67 4.59 -1.99 -9.85
N GLU A 68 5.32 -2.55 -8.88
CA GLU A 68 5.66 -3.98 -8.87
C GLU A 68 4.41 -4.87 -8.81
N LEU A 69 3.41 -4.54 -7.98
CA LEU A 69 2.13 -5.25 -7.93
C LEU A 69 1.36 -5.17 -9.25
N MET A 70 1.28 -3.98 -9.85
CA MET A 70 0.64 -3.77 -11.15
C MET A 70 1.35 -4.56 -12.26
N SER A 71 2.69 -4.61 -12.23
CA SER A 71 3.47 -5.42 -13.16
C SER A 71 3.24 -6.91 -13.00
N ARG A 72 3.06 -7.43 -11.77
CA ARG A 72 2.78 -8.86 -11.51
C ARG A 72 1.47 -9.35 -12.12
N ILE A 73 0.50 -8.45 -12.28
CA ILE A 73 -0.77 -8.72 -12.95
C ILE A 73 -0.78 -8.27 -14.41
N ASN A 74 0.40 -7.92 -14.96
CA ASN A 74 0.63 -7.52 -16.34
C ASN A 74 -0.15 -6.27 -16.80
N LEU A 75 -0.43 -5.31 -15.91
CA LEU A 75 -0.99 -4.03 -16.35
C LEU A 75 -0.03 -3.30 -17.29
N GLN A 76 -0.57 -2.77 -18.38
CA GLN A 76 0.11 -2.08 -19.45
C GLN A 76 -0.29 -0.61 -19.52
N GLU A 77 0.42 0.12 -20.38
CA GLU A 77 0.10 1.50 -20.70
C GLU A 77 -1.29 1.64 -21.32
N ASN A 78 -2.07 2.64 -20.90
CA ASN A 78 -3.46 2.92 -21.31
C ASN A 78 -4.51 1.92 -20.81
N ASP A 79 -4.14 0.94 -19.97
CA ASP A 79 -5.10 0.08 -19.29
C ASP A 79 -6.02 0.90 -18.39
N THR A 80 -7.26 0.42 -18.20
CA THR A 80 -8.28 1.04 -17.35
C THR A 80 -8.55 0.17 -16.13
N VAL A 81 -8.37 0.74 -14.94
CA VAL A 81 -8.54 0.01 -13.68
C VAL A 81 -9.68 0.58 -12.86
N ALA A 82 -10.51 -0.29 -12.27
CA ALA A 82 -11.50 0.13 -11.30
C ALA A 82 -10.83 0.28 -9.93
N LEU A 83 -11.02 1.43 -9.26
CA LEU A 83 -10.31 1.75 -8.02
C LEU A 83 -11.30 2.15 -6.91
N LEU A 84 -11.30 1.42 -5.79
CA LEU A 84 -12.02 1.84 -4.59
C LEU A 84 -11.04 2.29 -3.51
N MET A 85 -11.19 3.54 -3.07
CA MET A 85 -10.34 4.17 -2.06
C MET A 85 -11.13 4.50 -0.79
N THR A 86 -10.40 4.64 0.32
CA THR A 86 -10.92 5.17 1.58
C THR A 86 -10.06 6.32 2.06
N GLY A 87 -10.67 7.30 2.72
CA GLY A 87 -9.96 8.31 3.48
C GLY A 87 -9.09 7.72 4.59
N SER A 88 -9.27 6.47 4.99
CA SER A 88 -8.46 5.83 6.01
C SER A 88 -7.00 5.60 5.60
N MET A 89 -6.68 5.56 4.30
CA MET A 89 -5.33 5.21 3.81
C MET A 89 -4.80 6.23 2.80
N PRO A 90 -4.61 7.52 3.19
CA PRO A 90 -4.20 8.57 2.25
C PRO A 90 -2.84 8.29 1.58
N GLY A 91 -1.87 7.75 2.32
CA GLY A 91 -0.57 7.35 1.76
C GLY A 91 -0.69 6.24 0.70
N ALA A 92 -1.54 5.24 0.94
CA ALA A 92 -1.77 4.18 -0.05
C ALA A 92 -2.55 4.68 -1.27
N ASN A 93 -3.51 5.60 -1.08
CA ASN A 93 -4.22 6.23 -2.20
C ASN A 93 -3.23 7.00 -3.09
N LEU A 94 -2.33 7.80 -2.47
CA LEU A 94 -1.23 8.48 -3.16
C LEU A 94 -0.36 7.50 -3.95
N ALA A 95 0.08 6.42 -3.31
CA ALA A 95 0.94 5.43 -3.93
C ALA A 95 0.30 4.76 -5.16
N VAL A 96 -0.99 4.39 -5.07
CA VAL A 96 -1.71 3.79 -6.20
C VAL A 96 -1.89 4.80 -7.33
N LEU A 97 -2.35 6.02 -7.05
CA LEU A 97 -2.63 7.00 -8.10
C LEU A 97 -1.35 7.50 -8.80
N THR A 98 -0.26 7.66 -8.06
CA THR A 98 1.05 8.04 -8.64
C THR A 98 1.69 6.88 -9.40
N ALA A 99 1.47 5.63 -8.99
CA ALA A 99 1.83 4.46 -9.79
C ALA A 99 1.02 4.40 -11.10
N CYS A 100 -0.29 4.64 -11.05
CA CYS A 100 -1.11 4.74 -12.27
C CYS A 100 -0.58 5.85 -13.19
N LYS A 101 -0.23 7.02 -12.64
CA LYS A 101 0.34 8.12 -13.43
C LYS A 101 1.66 7.72 -14.10
N ALA A 102 2.58 7.11 -13.36
CA ALA A 102 3.88 6.68 -13.87
C ALA A 102 3.77 5.62 -14.98
N LEU A 103 2.74 4.77 -14.91
CA LEU A 103 2.48 3.72 -15.90
C LEU A 103 1.51 4.16 -17.01
N ASN A 104 1.03 5.41 -16.99
CA ASN A 104 -0.03 5.92 -17.86
C ASN A 104 -1.27 4.98 -17.89
N ILE A 105 -1.70 4.54 -16.70
CA ILE A 105 -2.92 3.74 -16.46
C ILE A 105 -4.05 4.70 -16.08
N HIS A 106 -5.27 4.39 -16.52
CA HIS A 106 -6.48 5.19 -16.30
C HIS A 106 -7.31 4.62 -15.13
N PRO A 107 -7.25 5.20 -13.91
CA PRO A 107 -8.08 4.76 -12.81
C PRO A 107 -9.49 5.36 -12.87
N VAL A 108 -10.52 4.51 -12.79
CA VAL A 108 -11.92 4.88 -12.53
C VAL A 108 -12.19 4.72 -11.04
N ALA A 109 -12.04 5.83 -10.31
CA ALA A 109 -11.99 5.82 -8.86
C ALA A 109 -13.33 6.16 -8.16
N ILE A 110 -13.65 5.47 -7.07
CA ILE A 110 -14.74 5.86 -6.16
C ILE A 110 -14.20 5.88 -4.73
N THR A 111 -14.44 6.98 -4.02
CA THR A 111 -13.90 7.21 -2.68
C THR A 111 -14.96 7.08 -1.59
N SER A 112 -14.62 6.41 -0.49
CA SER A 112 -15.31 6.56 0.79
C SER A 112 -14.57 7.57 1.68
N VAL A 113 -15.19 8.72 1.94
CA VAL A 113 -14.51 9.90 2.53
C VAL A 113 -14.18 9.71 4.01
N GLY A 114 -15.07 9.09 4.79
CA GLY A 114 -14.82 8.78 6.19
C GLY A 114 -13.53 7.97 6.37
N ALA A 115 -12.80 8.30 7.43
CA ALA A 115 -11.44 7.81 7.64
C ALA A 115 -11.27 7.23 9.05
N SER A 116 -10.47 6.18 9.19
CA SER A 116 -10.03 5.69 10.49
C SER A 116 -9.17 6.72 11.23
N GLN A 117 -8.82 6.42 12.48
CA GLN A 117 -7.73 7.13 13.17
C GLN A 117 -6.49 7.22 12.26
N TRP A 118 -5.78 8.35 12.37
CA TRP A 118 -4.53 8.64 11.66
C TRP A 118 -4.63 8.74 10.12
N GLY A 119 -5.79 8.44 9.51
CA GLY A 119 -6.04 8.64 8.08
C GLY A 119 -6.32 10.10 7.72
N ALA A 120 -6.93 10.36 6.57
CA ALA A 120 -7.41 11.69 6.16
C ALA A 120 -8.69 12.09 6.90
N ASN A 121 -8.62 12.11 8.24
CA ASN A 121 -9.75 12.34 9.12
C ASN A 121 -9.80 13.77 9.66
N GLN A 122 -9.04 14.70 9.12
CA GLN A 122 -9.13 16.11 9.50
C GLN A 122 -10.28 16.75 8.70
N VAL A 123 -11.18 17.45 9.40
CA VAL A 123 -12.46 17.91 8.82
C VAL A 123 -12.31 18.95 7.72
N ASP A 124 -11.16 19.61 7.69
CA ASP A 124 -10.69 20.64 6.75
C ASP A 124 -9.66 20.11 5.75
N PHE A 125 -9.25 18.84 5.89
CA PHE A 125 -8.26 18.20 5.03
C PHE A 125 -8.53 16.71 4.86
N THR A 126 -9.68 16.41 4.27
CA THR A 126 -10.12 15.06 3.93
C THR A 126 -9.41 14.56 2.67
N TRP A 127 -9.60 13.28 2.32
CA TRP A 127 -9.02 12.74 1.09
C TRP A 127 -9.48 13.48 -0.18
N LEU A 128 -10.73 13.96 -0.24
CA LEU A 128 -11.19 14.67 -1.44
C LEU A 128 -10.52 16.04 -1.59
N ASP A 129 -10.17 16.68 -0.48
CA ASP A 129 -9.40 17.93 -0.48
C ASP A 129 -7.99 17.66 -1.03
N MET A 130 -7.33 16.60 -0.53
CA MET A 130 -6.04 16.14 -1.04
C MET A 130 -6.11 15.78 -2.53
N GLU A 131 -7.13 15.00 -2.94
CA GLU A 131 -7.33 14.55 -4.31
C GLU A 131 -7.49 15.74 -5.28
N SER A 132 -8.23 16.78 -4.90
CA SER A 132 -8.38 17.99 -5.73
C SER A 132 -7.05 18.71 -5.92
N ILE A 133 -6.31 18.96 -4.83
CA ILE A 133 -5.01 19.63 -4.86
C ILE A 133 -4.04 18.87 -5.78
N LEU A 134 -3.98 17.54 -5.62
CA LEU A 134 -3.10 16.69 -6.42
C LEU A 134 -3.46 16.71 -7.91
N PHE A 135 -4.76 16.69 -8.22
CA PHE A 135 -5.23 16.70 -9.61
C PHE A 135 -4.96 18.05 -10.28
N GLU A 136 -5.24 19.16 -9.60
CA GLU A 136 -4.97 20.52 -10.08
C GLU A 136 -3.48 20.76 -10.34
N ASN A 137 -2.61 20.17 -9.51
CA ASN A 137 -1.15 20.19 -9.69
C ASN A 137 -0.64 19.12 -10.67
N GLN A 138 -1.53 18.38 -11.34
CA GLN A 138 -1.20 17.33 -12.31
C GLN A 138 -0.28 16.25 -11.71
N LEU A 139 -0.47 15.86 -10.46
CA LEU A 139 0.33 14.83 -9.77
C LEU A 139 -0.34 13.44 -9.77
N ILE A 140 -1.64 13.40 -10.06
CA ILE A 140 -2.42 12.16 -10.26
C ILE A 140 -3.16 12.22 -11.60
N PRO A 141 -3.56 11.08 -12.18
CA PRO A 141 -4.11 11.05 -13.54
C PRO A 141 -5.61 11.31 -13.59
N ALA A 142 -6.34 11.11 -12.49
CA ALA A 142 -7.79 11.30 -12.41
C ALA A 142 -8.24 11.58 -10.97
N ARG A 143 -9.47 12.10 -10.83
CA ARG A 143 -10.22 12.23 -9.57
C ARG A 143 -11.26 11.13 -9.45
N SER A 144 -11.82 10.97 -8.26
CA SER A 144 -12.97 10.09 -8.04
C SER A 144 -14.17 10.50 -8.89
N ILE A 145 -14.89 9.54 -9.46
CA ILE A 145 -16.12 9.80 -10.25
C ILE A 145 -17.37 9.89 -9.35
N ALA A 146 -17.28 9.40 -8.12
CA ALA A 146 -18.32 9.46 -7.12
C ALA A 146 -17.71 9.26 -5.72
N ALA A 147 -18.45 9.64 -4.70
CA ALA A 147 -18.02 9.44 -3.32
C ALA A 147 -19.15 8.99 -2.40
N SER A 148 -18.80 8.29 -1.32
CA SER A 148 -19.71 7.91 -0.25
C SER A 148 -19.23 8.43 1.09
N ILE A 149 -20.10 8.32 2.10
CA ILE A 149 -19.72 8.66 3.48
C ILE A 149 -18.66 7.67 4.02
N GLY A 150 -18.70 6.41 3.61
CA GLY A 150 -17.86 5.36 4.19
C GLY A 150 -18.35 4.90 5.57
N GLY A 151 -17.42 4.39 6.37
CA GLY A 151 -17.71 3.81 7.69
C GLY A 151 -18.69 2.63 7.64
N ARG A 152 -19.28 2.30 8.79
CA ARG A 152 -20.19 1.15 8.90
C ARG A 152 -21.42 1.31 7.99
N ASN A 153 -21.75 0.23 7.28
CA ASN A 153 -22.78 0.15 6.24
C ASN A 153 -22.59 1.14 5.08
N ASP A 154 -21.40 1.75 4.93
CA ASP A 154 -21.13 2.80 3.94
C ASP A 154 -22.05 4.03 4.07
N MET A 155 -22.58 4.25 5.27
CA MET A 155 -23.50 5.34 5.61
C MET A 155 -23.01 6.20 6.77
N GLY A 156 -21.78 5.98 7.23
CA GLY A 156 -21.26 6.59 8.46
C GLY A 156 -22.09 6.20 9.68
N ARG A 157 -22.50 4.94 9.79
CA ARG A 157 -23.15 4.45 11.01
C ARG A 157 -22.13 4.54 12.15
N LEU A 158 -22.55 5.09 13.29
CA LEU A 158 -21.73 5.56 14.44
C LEU A 158 -21.13 6.96 14.34
N LEU A 159 -21.09 7.58 13.14
CA LEU A 159 -20.83 9.02 13.08
C LEU A 159 -22.04 9.80 13.63
N SER A 160 -21.76 10.96 14.22
CA SER A 160 -22.81 11.91 14.60
C SER A 160 -23.51 12.47 13.34
N PRO A 161 -24.74 13.01 13.47
CA PRO A 161 -25.37 13.74 12.36
C PRO A 161 -24.49 14.87 11.82
N ALA A 162 -23.74 15.56 12.68
CA ALA A 162 -22.80 16.61 12.30
C ALA A 162 -21.62 16.06 11.47
N GLY A 163 -21.00 14.96 11.92
CA GLY A 163 -19.93 14.30 11.17
C GLY A 163 -20.36 13.84 9.78
N ARG A 164 -21.55 13.24 9.67
CA ARG A 164 -22.14 12.89 8.36
C ARG A 164 -22.44 14.13 7.51
N LYS A 165 -22.80 15.26 8.12
CA LYS A 165 -23.04 16.51 7.39
C LYS A 165 -21.73 17.04 6.80
N ILE A 166 -20.66 17.10 7.58
CA ILE A 166 -19.32 17.52 7.13
C ILE A 166 -18.90 16.72 5.89
N ILE A 167 -19.02 15.39 5.93
CA ILE A 167 -18.63 14.55 4.79
C ILE A 167 -19.50 14.81 3.55
N LYS A 168 -20.83 14.90 3.71
CA LYS A 168 -21.72 15.17 2.57
C LYS A 168 -21.48 16.55 1.97
N ASP A 169 -21.23 17.55 2.80
CA ASP A 169 -20.94 18.90 2.35
C ASP A 169 -19.60 18.92 1.61
N ASN A 170 -18.57 18.23 2.11
CA ASN A 170 -17.29 18.08 1.43
C ASN A 170 -17.43 17.41 0.05
N ILE A 171 -18.19 16.31 -0.05
CA ILE A 171 -18.51 15.65 -1.32
C ILE A 171 -19.18 16.63 -2.31
N ALA A 172 -20.13 17.44 -1.82
CA ALA A 172 -20.83 18.42 -2.64
C ALA A 172 -19.94 19.59 -3.09
N VAL A 173 -19.04 20.08 -2.21
CA VAL A 173 -18.05 21.12 -2.53
C VAL A 173 -17.13 20.64 -3.66
N HIS A 174 -16.75 19.37 -3.66
CA HIS A 174 -15.95 18.74 -4.71
C HIS A 174 -16.75 18.36 -5.96
N GLY A 175 -18.05 18.63 -6.01
CA GLY A 175 -18.91 18.39 -7.17
C GLY A 175 -19.15 16.91 -7.47
N LEU A 176 -18.94 16.02 -6.51
CA LEU A 176 -19.04 14.57 -6.73
C LEU A 176 -20.46 14.03 -6.46
N PRO A 177 -20.96 13.11 -7.30
CA PRO A 177 -22.16 12.34 -7.00
C PRO A 177 -22.02 11.58 -5.66
N LEU A 178 -23.03 11.73 -4.79
CA LEU A 178 -23.09 11.04 -3.51
C LEU A 178 -23.74 9.65 -3.66
N ILE A 179 -22.97 8.61 -3.38
CA ILE A 179 -23.49 7.24 -3.21
C ILE A 179 -24.08 7.12 -1.81
N ARG A 180 -25.41 7.12 -1.73
CA ARG A 180 -26.14 6.93 -0.46
C ARG A 180 -27.55 6.37 -0.69
N LYS A 181 -27.65 5.05 -0.64
CA LYS A 181 -28.88 4.26 -0.61
C LYS A 181 -29.20 3.83 0.83
N GLY A 182 -30.33 3.15 1.02
CA GLY A 182 -30.81 2.77 2.36
C GLY A 182 -30.05 1.58 2.97
N LYS A 183 -29.39 0.77 2.14
CA LYS A 183 -28.70 -0.46 2.55
C LYS A 183 -27.31 -0.57 1.93
N LEU A 184 -26.42 -1.28 2.61
CA LEU A 184 -25.06 -1.55 2.10
C LEU A 184 -25.09 -2.25 0.73
N ALA A 185 -25.95 -3.25 0.54
CA ALA A 185 -26.07 -3.96 -0.74
C ALA A 185 -26.45 -3.01 -1.90
N GLU A 186 -27.31 -2.02 -1.65
CA GLU A 186 -27.71 -1.01 -2.63
C GLU A 186 -26.56 -0.04 -2.92
N ASN A 187 -25.78 0.35 -1.90
CA ASN A 187 -24.56 1.17 -2.09
C ASN A 187 -23.48 0.44 -2.90
N ILE A 188 -23.37 -0.88 -2.73
CA ILE A 188 -22.45 -1.73 -3.50
C ILE A 188 -22.95 -1.83 -4.95
N GLN A 189 -24.26 -2.06 -5.13
CA GLN A 189 -24.87 -2.13 -6.44
C GLN A 189 -24.70 -0.82 -7.22
N GLU A 190 -24.91 0.34 -6.59
CA GLU A 190 -24.66 1.65 -7.20
C GLU A 190 -23.21 1.79 -7.69
N ARG A 191 -22.23 1.30 -6.94
CA ARG A 191 -20.82 1.31 -7.39
C ARG A 191 -20.61 0.44 -8.61
N MET A 192 -21.20 -0.76 -8.62
CA MET A 192 -21.11 -1.66 -9.77
C MET A 192 -21.75 -1.02 -11.00
N GLU A 193 -22.88 -0.34 -10.85
CA GLU A 193 -23.57 0.36 -11.94
C GLU A 193 -22.77 1.56 -12.46
N LEU A 194 -22.20 2.38 -11.56
CA LEU A 194 -21.33 3.49 -11.94
C LEU A 194 -20.11 2.99 -12.71
N LEU A 195 -19.41 1.98 -12.20
CA LEU A 195 -18.26 1.38 -12.89
C LEU A 195 -18.67 0.76 -14.23
N ALA A 196 -19.78 0.02 -14.28
CA ALA A 196 -20.33 -0.60 -15.48
C ALA A 196 -20.77 0.40 -16.55
N SER A 197 -21.15 1.63 -16.15
CA SER A 197 -21.53 2.70 -17.07
C SER A 197 -20.36 3.32 -17.82
N ILE A 198 -19.12 3.15 -17.31
CA ILE A 198 -17.89 3.57 -17.99
C ILE A 198 -17.38 2.43 -18.89
N HIS A 199 -17.20 1.23 -18.32
CA HIS A 199 -16.83 0.01 -19.05
C HIS A 199 -17.58 -1.18 -18.47
N PRO A 200 -17.97 -2.19 -19.27
CA PRO A 200 -18.43 -3.46 -18.72
C PRO A 200 -17.44 -3.99 -17.69
N ILE A 201 -17.93 -4.59 -16.60
CA ILE A 201 -17.07 -5.01 -15.47
C ILE A 201 -15.95 -5.96 -15.92
N SER A 202 -16.22 -6.82 -16.90
CA SER A 202 -15.24 -7.74 -17.50
C SER A 202 -14.14 -7.07 -18.30
N ASP A 203 -14.33 -5.81 -18.68
CA ASP A 203 -13.46 -5.09 -19.61
C ASP A 203 -12.47 -4.18 -18.87
N TYR A 204 -12.52 -4.14 -17.53
CA TYR A 204 -11.47 -3.55 -16.73
C TYR A 204 -10.28 -4.51 -16.65
N GLU A 205 -9.06 -4.01 -16.88
CA GLU A 205 -7.84 -4.83 -16.81
C GLU A 205 -7.47 -5.20 -15.37
N ALA A 206 -7.88 -4.40 -14.39
CA ALA A 206 -7.79 -4.76 -12.98
C ALA A 206 -8.80 -4.02 -12.10
N PHE A 207 -9.01 -4.58 -10.91
CA PHE A 207 -9.66 -3.93 -9.79
C PHE A 207 -8.68 -3.72 -8.65
N ILE A 208 -8.60 -2.51 -8.12
CA ILE A 208 -7.70 -2.13 -7.03
C ILE A 208 -8.54 -1.68 -5.85
N ASN A 209 -8.38 -2.35 -4.71
CA ASN A 209 -8.95 -1.92 -3.44
C ASN A 209 -7.87 -1.30 -2.57
N VAL A 210 -8.13 -0.10 -2.04
CA VAL A 210 -7.33 0.51 -0.99
C VAL A 210 -8.13 0.59 0.32
N GLY A 211 -7.59 0.00 1.37
CA GLY A 211 -8.14 0.02 2.72
C GLY A 211 -9.29 -0.97 2.98
N GLY A 212 -9.96 -0.78 4.13
CA GLY A 212 -10.91 -1.73 4.72
C GLY A 212 -12.40 -1.42 4.45
N GLY A 213 -12.71 -0.67 3.40
CA GLY A 213 -14.07 -0.18 3.16
C GLY A 213 -15.09 -1.31 2.98
N VAL A 214 -16.16 -1.31 3.79
CA VAL A 214 -17.21 -2.35 3.77
C VAL A 214 -17.95 -2.47 2.43
N ALA A 215 -17.99 -1.40 1.63
CA ALA A 215 -18.56 -1.46 0.28
C ALA A 215 -17.66 -2.24 -0.69
N SER A 216 -16.35 -2.15 -0.53
CA SER A 216 -15.42 -2.89 -1.37
C SER A 216 -15.34 -4.36 -0.96
N LEU A 217 -15.22 -4.63 0.34
CA LEU A 217 -14.93 -5.98 0.84
C LEU A 217 -16.18 -6.79 1.23
N GLY A 218 -17.29 -6.10 1.47
CA GLY A 218 -18.53 -6.69 1.97
C GLY A 218 -18.53 -6.84 3.50
N THR A 219 -19.36 -7.75 4.01
CA THR A 219 -19.49 -8.01 5.45
C THR A 219 -18.34 -8.85 6.03
N SER A 220 -18.14 -8.73 7.34
CA SER A 220 -16.91 -8.99 8.10
C SER A 220 -16.21 -10.35 7.97
N PHE A 221 -16.84 -11.38 7.44
CA PHE A 221 -16.19 -12.68 7.26
C PHE A 221 -15.19 -12.66 6.09
N ASN A 222 -15.50 -11.92 5.01
CA ASN A 222 -14.62 -11.80 3.85
C ASN A 222 -13.34 -11.02 4.18
N LEU A 223 -13.43 -10.05 5.10
CA LEU A 223 -12.35 -9.14 5.50
C LEU A 223 -11.11 -9.86 6.05
N LYS A 224 -11.30 -10.94 6.81
CA LYS A 224 -10.22 -11.57 7.57
C LYS A 224 -9.39 -12.57 6.77
N LEU A 225 -9.85 -12.94 5.57
CA LEU A 225 -9.30 -14.08 4.82
C LEU A 225 -8.63 -13.69 3.51
N LEU A 226 -8.79 -12.45 3.05
CA LEU A 226 -8.17 -12.02 1.80
C LEU A 226 -6.68 -11.66 2.02
N PRO A 227 -5.75 -12.30 1.28
CA PRO A 227 -4.34 -11.92 1.35
C PRO A 227 -4.17 -10.51 0.76
N PRO A 228 -3.20 -9.72 1.26
CA PRO A 228 -2.87 -8.44 0.63
C PRO A 228 -2.02 -8.65 -0.64
N GLY A 229 -2.01 -7.66 -1.52
CA GLY A 229 -1.33 -7.73 -2.81
C GLY A 229 -2.24 -8.38 -3.86
N VAL A 230 -1.72 -9.33 -4.64
CA VAL A 230 -2.49 -9.97 -5.72
C VAL A 230 -3.49 -10.97 -5.13
N VAL A 231 -4.78 -10.78 -5.46
CA VAL A 231 -5.89 -11.66 -5.08
C VAL A 231 -6.40 -12.39 -6.30
N ASN A 232 -6.41 -13.71 -6.22
CA ASN A 232 -6.98 -14.59 -7.25
C ASN A 232 -8.42 -14.97 -6.90
N ARG A 233 -9.19 -15.40 -7.91
CA ARG A 233 -10.55 -15.92 -7.73
C ARG A 233 -10.64 -16.99 -6.63
N THR A 234 -9.64 -17.86 -6.53
CA THR A 234 -9.58 -18.94 -5.52
C THR A 234 -9.42 -18.44 -4.09
N ASN A 235 -8.94 -17.21 -3.89
CA ASN A 235 -8.89 -16.58 -2.58
C ASN A 235 -10.26 -16.06 -2.13
N VAL A 236 -11.21 -15.90 -3.06
CA VAL A 236 -12.56 -15.39 -2.78
C VAL A 236 -13.51 -16.56 -2.54
N THR A 237 -13.96 -16.70 -1.30
CA THR A 237 -14.95 -17.70 -0.92
C THR A 237 -16.37 -17.15 -1.03
N ASP A 238 -17.30 -17.99 -1.46
CA ASP A 238 -18.73 -17.64 -1.43
C ASP A 238 -19.22 -17.43 0.00
N ILE A 239 -20.08 -16.41 0.16
CA ILE A 239 -20.73 -16.12 1.44
C ILE A 239 -21.81 -17.17 1.67
N SER A 240 -21.52 -18.13 2.55
CA SER A 240 -22.46 -19.20 2.93
C SER A 240 -23.38 -18.82 4.09
N ARG A 241 -23.15 -17.68 4.76
CA ARG A 241 -23.93 -17.25 5.94
C ARG A 241 -25.18 -16.44 5.54
N PRO A 242 -26.35 -16.73 6.14
CA PRO A 242 -27.53 -15.88 5.99
C PRO A 242 -27.25 -14.41 6.33
N GLY A 243 -27.58 -13.50 5.40
CA GLY A 243 -27.44 -12.06 5.58
C GLY A 243 -26.04 -11.49 5.33
N GLY A 244 -25.07 -12.29 4.88
CA GLY A 244 -23.79 -11.75 4.43
C GLY A 244 -23.93 -11.02 3.08
N ILE A 245 -23.22 -9.90 2.94
CA ILE A 245 -23.27 -9.05 1.75
C ILE A 245 -21.91 -9.09 1.08
N GLU A 246 -21.92 -9.41 -0.21
CA GLU A 246 -20.75 -9.44 -1.06
C GLU A 246 -20.39 -8.02 -1.51
N GLY A 247 -19.13 -7.62 -1.32
CA GLY A 247 -18.59 -6.33 -1.74
C GLY A 247 -18.27 -6.26 -3.24
N VAL A 248 -17.75 -5.12 -3.67
CA VAL A 248 -17.29 -4.91 -5.06
C VAL A 248 -16.09 -5.81 -5.41
N LEU A 249 -15.09 -5.92 -4.53
CA LEU A 249 -13.89 -6.73 -4.75
C LEU A 249 -14.20 -8.18 -5.15
N PRO A 250 -14.97 -8.96 -4.37
CA PRO A 250 -15.30 -10.33 -4.74
C PRO A 250 -16.11 -10.43 -6.04
N LYS A 251 -16.91 -9.42 -6.40
CA LYS A 251 -17.64 -9.37 -7.68
C LYS A 251 -16.68 -9.25 -8.87
N PHE A 252 -15.67 -8.39 -8.79
CA PHE A 252 -14.62 -8.28 -9.80
C PHE A 252 -13.79 -9.57 -9.91
N ALA A 253 -13.38 -10.14 -8.78
CA ALA A 253 -12.65 -11.41 -8.77
C ALA A 253 -13.46 -12.55 -9.42
N LYS A 254 -14.79 -12.59 -9.19
CA LYS A 254 -15.69 -13.57 -9.83
C LYS A 254 -16.01 -13.27 -11.30
N ALA A 255 -15.78 -12.04 -11.75
CA ALA A 255 -15.77 -11.69 -13.16
C ALA A 255 -14.44 -12.06 -13.86
N ASN A 256 -13.50 -12.68 -13.13
CA ASN A 256 -12.14 -13.01 -13.59
C ASN A 256 -11.28 -11.78 -13.91
N VAL A 257 -11.60 -10.63 -13.30
CA VAL A 257 -10.73 -9.44 -13.36
C VAL A 257 -9.62 -9.59 -12.31
N PRO A 258 -8.34 -9.38 -12.64
CA PRO A 258 -7.24 -9.33 -11.68
C PRO A 258 -7.51 -8.35 -10.54
N VAL A 259 -7.22 -8.75 -9.31
CA VAL A 259 -7.46 -7.90 -8.13
C VAL A 259 -6.17 -7.58 -7.39
N LEU A 260 -5.97 -6.30 -7.08
CA LEU A 260 -4.98 -5.84 -6.11
C LEU A 260 -5.68 -5.40 -4.82
N HIS A 261 -5.29 -5.97 -3.69
CA HIS A 261 -5.83 -5.68 -2.38
C HIS A 261 -4.79 -4.99 -1.49
N ILE A 262 -4.86 -3.67 -1.42
CA ILE A 262 -3.97 -2.82 -0.63
C ILE A 262 -4.58 -2.63 0.76
N LEU A 263 -4.36 -3.61 1.62
CA LEU A 263 -4.73 -3.64 3.04
C LEU A 263 -3.68 -4.49 3.77
N ASN A 264 -3.79 -4.63 5.10
CA ASN A 264 -2.86 -5.44 5.90
C ASN A 264 -1.41 -5.07 5.58
N ILE A 265 -1.09 -3.79 5.79
CA ILE A 265 0.12 -3.14 5.26
C ILE A 265 1.40 -3.85 5.68
N LYS A 266 1.50 -4.31 6.93
CA LYS A 266 2.68 -5.06 7.39
C LYS A 266 2.94 -6.34 6.58
N PRO A 267 2.00 -7.31 6.49
CA PRO A 267 2.18 -8.45 5.59
C PRO A 267 2.37 -8.06 4.11
N LEU A 268 1.84 -6.92 3.65
CA LEU A 268 2.07 -6.45 2.29
C LEU A 268 3.52 -6.00 2.08
N THR A 269 4.08 -5.19 2.98
CA THR A 269 5.46 -4.70 2.89
C THR A 269 6.50 -5.80 3.06
N GLU A 270 6.17 -6.84 3.83
CA GLU A 270 7.00 -8.05 3.96
C GLU A 270 7.21 -8.76 2.60
N GLN A 271 6.24 -8.72 1.67
CA GLN A 271 6.40 -9.30 0.33
C GLN A 271 7.48 -8.60 -0.51
N PHE A 272 7.86 -7.38 -0.14
CA PHE A 272 8.84 -6.55 -0.83
C PHE A 272 10.11 -6.31 0.00
N ASN A 273 10.20 -6.91 1.19
CA ASN A 273 11.24 -6.62 2.18
C ASN A 273 11.39 -5.12 2.48
N MET A 274 10.25 -4.40 2.51
CA MET A 274 10.22 -3.00 2.88
C MET A 274 10.16 -2.85 4.40
N PRO A 275 10.77 -1.81 4.98
CA PRO A 275 10.65 -1.52 6.40
C PRO A 275 9.21 -1.14 6.77
N PHE A 276 8.81 -1.45 8.00
CA PHE A 276 7.50 -1.09 8.55
C PHE A 276 7.68 0.12 9.48
N ALA A 277 6.92 1.19 9.22
CA ALA A 277 7.03 2.51 9.86
C ALA A 277 8.47 3.05 9.95
N PRO A 278 9.18 3.20 8.81
CA PRO A 278 10.58 3.62 8.82
C PRO A 278 10.74 5.06 9.31
N ILE A 279 11.74 5.27 10.17
CA ILE A 279 12.20 6.59 10.64
C ILE A 279 13.74 6.58 10.62
N PRO A 280 14.41 7.35 9.75
CA PRO A 280 13.84 8.18 8.68
C PRO A 280 13.28 7.35 7.51
N ILE A 281 12.54 8.00 6.61
CA ILE A 281 12.10 7.42 5.32
C ILE A 281 13.33 6.96 4.51
N PRO A 282 13.34 5.73 3.94
CA PRO A 282 14.44 5.25 3.11
C PRO A 282 14.59 6.03 1.80
N GLU A 283 15.82 6.18 1.32
CA GLU A 283 16.10 6.85 0.04
C GLU A 283 15.44 6.13 -1.14
N ILE A 284 14.88 6.91 -2.07
CA ILE A 284 14.23 6.38 -3.27
C ILE A 284 15.25 5.63 -4.15
N GLY A 285 14.89 4.42 -4.56
CA GLY A 285 15.74 3.60 -5.44
C GLY A 285 16.70 2.67 -4.68
N VAL A 286 16.67 2.68 -3.35
CA VAL A 286 17.52 1.83 -2.50
C VAL A 286 16.70 0.66 -1.93
N GLY A 287 17.34 -0.51 -1.82
CA GLY A 287 16.77 -1.70 -1.17
C GLY A 287 16.24 -2.77 -2.12
N ASN A 288 15.77 -3.86 -1.52
CA ASN A 288 15.39 -5.10 -2.21
C ASN A 288 14.24 -4.94 -3.22
N LEU A 289 13.42 -3.90 -3.08
CA LEU A 289 12.36 -3.57 -4.02
C LEU A 289 12.92 -3.18 -5.41
N TYR A 290 14.08 -2.53 -5.46
CA TYR A 290 14.65 -2.01 -6.71
C TYR A 290 15.71 -2.92 -7.31
N ALA A 291 16.50 -3.60 -6.48
CA ALA A 291 17.56 -4.47 -6.94
C ALA A 291 17.68 -5.70 -6.03
N GLN A 292 17.94 -6.85 -6.65
CA GLN A 292 18.35 -8.04 -5.94
C GLN A 292 19.88 -8.15 -6.01
N GLU A 293 20.54 -8.21 -4.85
CA GLU A 293 21.96 -8.56 -4.82
C GLU A 293 22.15 -9.97 -5.37
N ARG A 294 22.94 -10.08 -6.44
CA ARG A 294 23.35 -11.37 -6.99
C ARG A 294 24.85 -11.54 -6.80
N TYR A 295 25.21 -12.48 -5.96
CA TYR A 295 26.60 -12.90 -5.80
C TYR A 295 27.03 -13.72 -7.02
N ASN A 296 28.17 -13.35 -7.62
CA ASN A 296 28.74 -14.13 -8.71
C ASN A 296 29.37 -15.41 -8.13
N LEU A 297 28.68 -16.54 -8.29
CA LEU A 297 29.09 -17.83 -7.75
C LEU A 297 30.48 -18.28 -8.25
N TRP A 298 30.88 -17.88 -9.46
CA TRP A 298 32.23 -18.18 -9.97
C TRP A 298 33.30 -17.41 -9.20
N VAL A 299 33.08 -16.12 -8.97
CA VAL A 299 33.99 -15.30 -8.17
C VAL A 299 34.06 -15.84 -6.74
N ALA A 300 32.91 -16.15 -6.14
CA ALA A 300 32.85 -16.74 -4.81
C ALA A 300 33.61 -18.08 -4.73
N ALA A 301 33.46 -18.95 -5.73
CA ALA A 301 34.18 -20.22 -5.81
C ALA A 301 35.69 -20.03 -5.94
N ILE A 302 36.15 -19.11 -6.81
CA ILE A 302 37.58 -18.79 -6.96
C ILE A 302 38.15 -18.28 -5.64
N CYS A 303 37.46 -17.34 -4.97
CA CYS A 303 37.86 -16.84 -3.66
C CYS A 303 37.92 -17.97 -2.61
N LEU A 304 36.93 -18.86 -2.60
CA LEU A 304 36.91 -20.01 -1.70
C LEU A 304 38.10 -20.95 -1.93
N PHE A 305 38.43 -21.26 -3.18
CA PHE A 305 39.60 -22.11 -3.50
C PHE A 305 40.92 -21.43 -3.14
N MET A 306 41.06 -20.12 -3.36
CA MET A 306 42.27 -19.39 -2.97
C MET A 306 42.46 -19.37 -1.45
N VAL A 307 41.42 -19.07 -0.69
CA VAL A 307 41.46 -19.03 0.78
C VAL A 307 41.63 -20.44 1.35
N GLY A 308 40.87 -21.43 0.85
CA GLY A 308 41.01 -22.82 1.27
C GLY A 308 42.39 -23.38 0.96
N GLY A 309 42.92 -23.07 -0.23
CA GLY A 309 44.26 -23.45 -0.64
C GLY A 309 45.35 -22.83 0.22
N SER A 310 45.22 -21.55 0.61
CA SER A 310 46.20 -20.89 1.48
C SER A 310 46.20 -21.50 2.89
N VAL A 311 45.02 -21.71 3.48
CA VAL A 311 44.86 -22.36 4.79
C VAL A 311 45.42 -23.78 4.76
N PHE A 312 45.11 -24.56 3.72
CA PHE A 312 45.64 -25.90 3.55
C PHE A 312 47.17 -25.90 3.44
N THR A 313 47.73 -24.97 2.66
CA THR A 313 49.17 -24.85 2.47
C THR A 313 49.87 -24.54 3.79
N VAL A 314 49.36 -23.56 4.56
CA VAL A 314 49.90 -23.20 5.88
C VAL A 314 49.79 -24.38 6.85
N GLY A 315 48.64 -25.06 6.90
CA GLY A 315 48.44 -26.23 7.74
C GLY A 315 49.38 -27.39 7.40
N TYR A 316 49.59 -27.64 6.10
CA TYR A 316 50.51 -28.66 5.62
C TYR A 316 51.96 -28.34 5.98
N GLN A 317 52.41 -27.10 5.74
CA GLN A 317 53.75 -26.65 6.11
C GLN A 317 53.99 -26.71 7.62
N SER A 318 52.99 -26.32 8.41
CA SER A 318 53.04 -26.43 9.88
C SER A 318 53.19 -27.88 10.33
N LYS A 319 52.36 -28.80 9.81
CA LYS A 319 52.46 -30.24 10.11
C LYS A 319 53.82 -30.82 9.72
N LYS A 320 54.35 -30.42 8.55
CA LYS A 320 55.68 -30.85 8.09
C LYS A 320 56.78 -30.39 9.05
N LYS A 321 56.77 -29.11 9.44
CA LYS A 321 57.72 -28.57 10.43
C LYS A 321 57.61 -29.26 11.80
N ILE A 322 56.40 -29.53 12.29
CA ILE A 322 56.20 -30.26 13.56
C ILE A 322 56.78 -31.67 13.46
N LYS A 323 56.55 -32.37 12.34
CA LYS A 323 57.10 -33.72 12.13
C LYS A 323 58.63 -33.71 12.04
N GLU A 324 59.22 -32.74 11.33
CA GLU A 324 60.67 -32.55 11.27
C GLU A 324 61.27 -32.25 12.66
N HIS A 325 60.60 -31.43 13.47
CA HIS A 325 61.04 -31.11 14.82
C HIS A 325 60.94 -32.32 15.77
N LEU A 326 59.88 -33.12 15.66
CA LEU A 326 59.70 -34.37 16.43
C LEU A 326 60.71 -35.45 16.03
N MET A 327 61.07 -35.57 14.75
CA MET A 327 62.11 -36.51 14.29
C MET A 327 63.53 -36.07 14.68
N GLN A 328 63.76 -34.77 14.86
CA GLN A 328 65.01 -34.25 15.42
C GLN A 328 65.09 -34.38 16.95
N HIS A 329 63.96 -34.63 17.61
CA HIS A 329 63.84 -34.93 19.05
C HIS A 329 63.30 -36.35 19.25
N GLU A 330 63.95 -37.37 18.69
CA GLU A 330 63.90 -38.68 19.34
C GLU A 330 64.69 -38.58 20.65
N PRO A 331 64.10 -38.87 21.81
CA PRO A 331 64.85 -38.93 23.04
C PRO A 331 65.78 -40.15 22.95
N ASP A 332 67.07 -39.93 23.15
CA ASP A 332 67.94 -40.96 23.68
C ASP A 332 67.25 -41.55 24.92
N SER A 333 66.73 -42.75 24.78
CA SER A 333 66.36 -43.60 25.90
C SER A 333 66.80 -44.99 25.55
N LEU A 334 68.04 -45.32 25.92
CA LEU A 334 68.52 -46.65 26.31
C LEU A 334 69.98 -46.55 26.80
N LEU A 335 70.13 -46.21 28.09
CA LEU A 335 71.08 -46.83 29.03
C LEU A 335 70.56 -46.63 30.45
#